data_AF-H6Q6U4-F1
#
_entry.id   AF-H6Q6U4-F1
#
_cell.length_a   1.000
_cell.length_b   1.000
_cell.length_c   1.000
_cell.angle_alpha   90.00
_cell.angle_beta   90.00
_cell.angle_gamma   90.00
#
_symmetry.space_group_name_H-M   'P 1'
#
loop_
_entity.id
_entity.type
_entity.pdbx_description
1 polymer ?
#
loop_
_entity_poly.entity_id
_entity_poly.type
_entity_poly.pdbx_seq_one_letter_code
_entity_poly.pdbx_strand_id
1 'polypeptide(L)'
;MTFYDFLWEAVRNPRLVVEYSREIGVVLPNPPEDFYGRLEYVARAVVQILRAEKGNDVYWHRRCAEAKRFYSEASTDLREVGVVLPPFTLC
;
A
#
# COMPACT_ATOMS: atom_id res chain seq x y z
N MET A 1 -12.73 8.72 5.82
CA MET A 1 -11.88 7.51 5.73
C MET A 1 -10.43 7.95 5.67
N THR A 2 -9.54 7.37 6.48
CA THR A 2 -8.09 7.66 6.40
C THR A 2 -7.44 6.88 5.26
N PHE A 3 -6.23 7.24 4.86
CA PHE A 3 -5.48 6.45 3.87
C PHE A 3 -5.11 5.08 4.43
N TYR A 4 -4.83 4.99 5.73
CA TYR A 4 -4.65 3.71 6.43
C TYR A 4 -5.88 2.79 6.30
N ASP A 5 -7.09 3.32 6.55
CA ASP A 5 -8.33 2.53 6.43
C ASP A 5 -8.54 2.06 4.99
N PHE A 6 -8.29 2.95 4.02
CA PHE A 6 -8.35 2.63 2.60
C PHE A 6 -7.42 1.48 2.22
N LEU A 7 -6.18 1.45 2.74
CA LEU A 7 -5.22 0.38 2.44
C LEU A 7 -5.71 -0.98 2.96
N TRP A 8 -6.24 -1.03 4.18
CA TRP A 8 -6.82 -2.25 4.72
C TRP A 8 -8.09 -2.69 3.98
N GLU A 9 -8.90 -1.74 3.55
CA GLU A 9 -10.06 -2.03 2.70
C GLU A 9 -9.61 -2.56 1.34
N ALA A 10 -8.53 -2.03 0.76
CA ALA A 10 -7.95 -2.52 -0.48
C ALA A 10 -7.38 -3.94 -0.36
N VAL A 11 -6.91 -4.39 0.82
CA VAL A 11 -6.56 -5.81 1.01
C VAL A 11 -7.81 -6.69 0.86
N ARG A 12 -8.96 -6.25 1.38
CA ARG A 12 -10.23 -6.98 1.28
C ARG A 12 -10.82 -6.91 -0.14
N ASN A 13 -10.71 -5.76 -0.79
CA ASN A 13 -11.19 -5.49 -2.13
C ASN A 13 -10.08 -4.80 -2.96
N PRO A 14 -9.19 -5.58 -3.60
CA PRO A 14 -8.02 -5.02 -4.29
C PRO A 14 -8.34 -4.23 -5.55
N ARG A 15 -9.59 -4.26 -6.02
CA ARG A 15 -10.03 -3.36 -7.11
C ARG A 15 -9.87 -1.89 -6.73
N LEU A 16 -10.07 -1.55 -5.45
CA LEU A 16 -9.96 -0.18 -4.94
C LEU A 16 -8.57 0.42 -5.19
N VAL A 17 -7.51 -0.31 -4.85
CA VAL A 17 -6.14 0.20 -5.05
C VAL A 17 -5.75 0.20 -6.53
N VAL A 18 -6.29 -0.73 -7.34
CA VAL A 18 -6.06 -0.76 -8.80
C VAL A 18 -6.68 0.45 -9.48
N GLU A 19 -7.95 0.74 -9.17
CA GLU A 19 -8.68 1.89 -9.71
C GLU A 19 -8.00 3.20 -9.29
N TYR A 20 -7.71 3.34 -7.99
CA TYR A 20 -6.98 4.49 -7.46
C TYR A 20 -5.63 4.72 -8.15
N SER A 21 -4.83 3.66 -8.29
CA SER A 21 -3.50 3.76 -8.90
C SER A 21 -3.59 4.21 -10.36
N ARG A 22 -4.61 3.75 -11.09
CA ARG A 22 -4.84 4.15 -12.49
C ARG A 22 -5.15 5.65 -12.61
N GLU A 23 -5.92 6.22 -11.70
CA GLU A 23 -6.26 7.65 -11.70
C GLU A 23 -5.02 8.54 -11.55
N ILE A 24 -4.00 8.07 -10.83
CA ILE A 24 -2.73 8.77 -10.64
C ILE A 24 -1.63 8.32 -11.62
N GLY A 25 -1.97 7.55 -12.65
CA GLY A 25 -1.04 7.12 -13.70
C GLY A 25 -0.10 5.98 -13.32
N VAL A 26 -0.38 5.24 -12.24
CA VAL A 26 0.35 4.04 -11.82
C VAL A 26 -0.38 2.79 -12.31
N VAL A 27 0.29 1.98 -13.11
CA VAL A 27 -0.25 0.70 -13.58
C VAL A 27 0.23 -0.42 -12.67
N LEU A 28 -0.71 -1.05 -11.97
CA LEU A 28 -0.45 -2.23 -11.14
C LEU A 28 -0.84 -3.52 -11.87
N PRO A 29 -0.17 -4.66 -11.60
CA PRO A 29 -0.57 -5.95 -12.15
C PRO A 29 -1.91 -6.42 -11.56
N ASN A 30 -2.46 -7.52 -12.07
CA ASN A 30 -3.67 -8.10 -11.48
C ASN A 30 -3.41 -8.54 -10.03
N PRO A 31 -4.32 -8.25 -9.10
CA PRO A 31 -4.15 -8.66 -7.72
C PRO A 31 -4.32 -10.17 -7.56
N PRO A 32 -3.60 -10.79 -6.61
CA PRO A 32 -3.78 -12.19 -6.25
C PRO A 32 -5.12 -12.42 -5.51
N GLU A 33 -5.53 -13.69 -5.40
CA GLU A 33 -6.81 -14.06 -4.78
C GLU A 33 -6.69 -14.28 -3.26
N ASP A 34 -5.57 -14.82 -2.80
CA ASP A 34 -5.36 -15.14 -1.40
C ASP A 34 -5.11 -13.88 -0.56
N PHE A 35 -5.36 -13.98 0.76
CA PHE A 35 -5.27 -12.83 1.65
C PHE A 35 -3.84 -12.29 1.77
N TYR A 36 -2.85 -13.16 1.98
CA TYR A 36 -1.45 -12.74 2.19
C TYR A 36 -0.84 -12.19 0.90
N GLY A 37 -1.15 -12.78 -0.25
CA GLY A 37 -0.83 -12.23 -1.55
C GLY A 37 -1.39 -10.83 -1.73
N ARG A 38 -2.66 -10.60 -1.34
CA ARG A 38 -3.27 -9.26 -1.42
C ARG A 38 -2.62 -8.28 -0.46
N LEU A 39 -2.25 -8.71 0.74
CA LEU A 39 -1.54 -7.89 1.73
C LEU A 39 -0.18 -7.44 1.19
N GLU A 40 0.62 -8.36 0.65
CA GLU A 40 1.88 -8.04 -0.02
C GLU A 40 1.65 -7.11 -1.21
N TYR A 41 0.68 -7.41 -2.05
CA TYR A 41 0.34 -6.63 -3.23
C TYR A 41 0.01 -5.17 -2.86
N VAL A 42 -0.83 -4.94 -1.85
CA VAL A 42 -1.17 -3.59 -1.39
C VAL A 42 0.02 -2.90 -0.74
N ALA A 43 0.84 -3.61 0.05
CA ALA A 43 2.06 -3.06 0.64
C ALA A 43 3.07 -2.60 -0.41
N ARG A 44 3.19 -3.32 -1.54
CA ARG A 44 4.02 -2.89 -2.67
C ARG A 44 3.36 -1.77 -3.46
N ALA A 45 2.05 -1.80 -3.64
CA ALA A 45 1.29 -0.77 -4.34
C ALA A 45 1.40 0.59 -3.64
N VAL A 46 1.26 0.65 -2.31
CA VAL A 46 1.31 1.92 -1.58
C VAL A 46 2.65 2.63 -1.73
N VAL A 47 3.76 1.89 -1.83
CA VAL A 47 5.09 2.46 -2.10
C VAL A 47 5.12 3.13 -3.48
N GLN A 48 4.52 2.52 -4.49
CA GLN A 48 4.47 3.08 -5.85
C GLN A 48 3.54 4.29 -5.92
N ILE A 49 2.37 4.21 -5.29
CA ILE A 49 1.39 5.30 -5.17
C ILE A 49 2.04 6.53 -4.53
N LEU A 50 2.70 6.38 -3.38
CA LEU A 50 3.33 7.51 -2.70
C LEU A 50 4.48 8.13 -3.48
N ARG A 51 5.18 7.35 -4.32
CA ARG A 51 6.20 7.88 -5.24
C ARG A 51 5.58 8.73 -6.34
N ALA A 52 4.47 8.29 -6.92
CA ALA A 52 3.76 9.01 -7.96
C ALA A 52 3.12 10.30 -7.42
N GLU A 53 2.58 10.25 -6.21
CA GLU A 53 1.96 11.39 -5.53
C GLU A 53 2.96 12.34 -4.86
N LYS A 54 4.27 12.10 -4.99
CA LYS A 54 5.29 12.78 -4.19
C LYS A 54 5.16 14.30 -4.27
N GLY A 55 4.80 14.89 -3.14
CA GLY A 55 4.70 16.33 -2.92
C GLY A 55 5.39 16.73 -1.63
N ASN A 56 5.65 18.02 -1.46
CA ASN A 56 6.23 18.57 -0.21
C ASN A 56 5.16 19.24 0.65
N ASP A 57 3.93 18.73 0.63
CA ASP A 57 2.79 19.29 1.33
C ASP A 57 2.38 18.44 2.54
N VAL A 58 1.57 19.02 3.42
CA VAL A 58 1.09 18.37 4.65
C VAL A 58 0.25 17.12 4.34
N TYR A 59 -0.45 17.12 3.22
CA TYR A 59 -1.30 16.00 2.80
C TYR A 59 -0.47 14.77 2.46
N TRP A 60 0.61 14.94 1.68
CA TRP A 60 1.54 13.86 1.35
C TRP A 60 2.24 13.29 2.59
N HIS A 61 2.74 14.15 3.48
CA HIS A 61 3.40 13.70 4.72
C HIS A 61 2.46 12.91 5.63
N ARG A 62 1.20 13.35 5.76
CA ARG A 62 0.17 12.61 6.50
C ARG A 62 -0.07 11.23 5.89
N ARG A 63 -0.28 11.16 4.58
CA ARG A 63 -0.47 9.87 3.88
C ARG A 63 0.73 8.96 4.04
N CYS A 64 1.94 9.52 4.03
CA CYS A 64 3.12 8.71 4.22
C CYS A 64 3.21 8.12 5.64
N ALA A 65 2.88 8.88 6.68
CA ALA A 65 2.82 8.34 8.04
C ALA A 65 1.79 7.20 8.17
N GLU A 66 0.61 7.38 7.58
CA GLU A 66 -0.46 6.38 7.55
C GLU A 66 -0.04 5.12 6.77
N ALA A 67 0.63 5.28 5.63
CA ALA A 67 1.16 4.18 4.83
C ALA A 67 2.30 3.45 5.52
N LYS A 68 3.21 4.16 6.19
CA LYS A 68 4.33 3.56 6.94
C LYS A 68 3.80 2.66 8.07
N ARG A 69 2.74 3.11 8.76
CA ARG A 69 2.04 2.29 9.75
C ARG A 69 1.49 1.01 9.12
N PHE A 70 0.68 1.14 8.07
CA PHE A 70 0.14 -0.03 7.35
C PHE A 70 1.24 -0.98 6.88
N TYR A 71 2.31 -0.46 6.28
CA TYR A 71 3.42 -1.27 5.77
C TYR A 71 4.15 -2.04 6.87
N SER A 72 4.32 -1.43 8.04
CA SER A 72 4.94 -2.08 9.20
C SER A 72 4.09 -3.23 9.74
N GLU A 73 2.78 -3.03 9.84
CA GLU A 73 1.83 -4.06 10.26
C GLU A 73 1.80 -5.20 9.23
N ALA A 74 1.62 -4.86 7.94
CA ALA A 74 1.65 -5.82 6.84
C ALA A 74 2.95 -6.62 6.78
N SER A 75 4.10 -5.97 6.98
CA SER A 75 5.41 -6.66 7.03
C SER A 75 5.53 -7.60 8.22
N THR A 76 4.83 -7.34 9.33
CA THR A 76 4.85 -8.22 10.50
C THR A 76 4.05 -9.48 10.19
N ASP A 77 2.82 -9.33 9.71
CA ASP A 77 1.93 -10.43 9.33
C ASP A 77 2.53 -11.30 8.22
N LEU A 78 3.14 -10.67 7.20
CA LEU A 78 3.76 -11.39 6.08
C LEU A 78 4.97 -12.22 6.51
N ARG A 79 5.72 -11.78 7.53
CA ARG A 79 6.84 -12.56 8.07
C ARG A 79 6.38 -13.87 8.71
N GLU A 80 5.17 -13.91 9.29
CA GLU A 80 4.62 -15.13 9.87
C GLU A 80 4.41 -16.23 8.83
N VAL A 81 4.19 -15.85 7.57
CA VAL A 81 4.05 -16.77 6.41
C VAL A 81 5.32 -16.83 5.54
N GLY A 82 6.45 -16.32 6.03
CA GLY A 82 7.76 -16.42 5.36
C GLY A 82 8.00 -15.40 4.25
N VAL A 83 7.14 -14.39 4.08
CA VAL A 83 7.31 -13.31 3.11
C VAL A 83 8.03 -12.13 3.76
N VAL A 84 9.11 -11.66 3.13
CA VAL A 84 9.91 -10.54 3.62
C VAL A 84 9.76 -9.34 2.68
N LEU A 85 9.12 -8.29 3.19
CA LEU A 85 9.03 -7.01 2.50
C LEU A 85 10.34 -6.21 2.60
N PRO A 86 10.73 -5.45 1.56
CA PRO A 86 11.82 -4.48 1.66
C PRO A 86 11.57 -3.41 2.74
N PRO A 87 12.61 -2.72 3.23
CA PRO A 87 12.42 -1.58 4.13
C PRO A 87 11.60 -0.46 3.47
N PHE A 88 10.71 0.16 4.26
CA PHE A 88 9.99 1.37 3.83
C PHE A 88 10.89 2.60 4.00
N THR A 89 11.34 3.19 2.89
CA THR A 89 12.32 4.30 2.90
C THR A 89 11.84 5.58 2.18
N LEU A 90 10.54 5.68 1.89
CA LEU A 90 10.00 6.84 1.17
C LEU A 90 9.92 8.10 2.02
N CYS A 91 9.83 7.90 3.33
CA CYS A 91 9.76 8.88 4.41
C CYS A 91 10.54 8.32 5.61
#